data_AF-A0AA42KU65-F1
#
_entry.id   AF-A0AA42KU65-F1
#
_cell.length_a   1.000
_cell.length_b   1.000
_cell.length_c   1.000
_cell.angle_alpha   90.00
_cell.angle_beta   90.00
_cell.angle_gamma   90.00
#
_symmetry.space_group_name_H-M   'P 1'
#
loop_
_entity.id
_entity.type
_entity.pdbx_description
1 polymer ?
#
loop_
_entity_poly.entity_id
_entity_poly.type
_entity_poly.pdbx_seq_one_letter_code
_entity_poly.pdbx_strand_id
1 'polypeptide(L)'
;MHNAIDLDTRAALERLLAVAQGESGQSRHVADLLLAWHNAGENGGFDFTTFWALDDALVADSLRLITWISRSQVYPDELGYGDTFQAIWRAWRA
;
A
#
# COMPACT_ATOMS: atom_id res chain seq x y z
N MET A 1 -17.34 4.31 14.42
CA MET A 1 -17.13 2.84 14.33
C MET A 1 -15.68 2.63 13.97
N HIS A 2 -14.91 1.93 14.82
CA HIS A 2 -13.54 1.54 14.49
C HIS A 2 -13.64 0.35 13.54
N ASN A 3 -13.45 0.57 12.23
CA ASN A 3 -13.62 -0.50 11.25
C ASN A 3 -12.35 -1.33 11.23
N ALA A 4 -12.33 -2.41 12.01
CA ALA A 4 -11.22 -3.37 11.99
C ALA A 4 -11.02 -3.87 10.54
N ILE A 5 -9.76 -3.94 10.10
CA ILE A 5 -9.43 -4.50 8.79
C ILE A 5 -9.89 -5.96 8.70
N ASP A 6 -10.66 -6.30 7.67
CA ASP A 6 -11.11 -7.67 7.43
C ASP A 6 -9.93 -8.56 7.01
N LEU A 7 -10.04 -9.87 7.25
CA LEU A 7 -8.94 -10.82 7.09
C LEU A 7 -8.37 -10.84 5.67
N ASP A 8 -9.23 -10.79 4.66
CA ASP A 8 -8.80 -10.79 3.28
C ASP A 8 -8.10 -9.48 2.88
N THR A 9 -8.59 -8.33 3.38
CA THR A 9 -7.94 -7.03 3.13
C THR A 9 -6.60 -6.98 3.85
N ARG A 10 -6.49 -7.55 5.06
CA ARG A 10 -5.21 -7.70 5.75
C ARG A 10 -4.25 -8.58 4.94
N ALA A 11 -4.72 -9.72 4.43
CA ALA A 11 -3.90 -10.60 3.62
C ALA A 11 -3.44 -9.93 2.30
N ALA A 12 -4.31 -9.13 1.67
CA ALA A 12 -3.95 -8.33 0.50
C ALA A 12 -2.89 -7.28 0.85
N LEU A 13 -3.07 -6.54 1.95
CA LEU A 13 -2.08 -5.59 2.44
C LEU A 13 -0.73 -6.26 2.69
N GLU A 14 -0.69 -7.42 3.35
CA GLU A 14 0.55 -8.13 3.66
C GLU A 14 1.29 -8.62 2.40
N ARG A 15 0.55 -9.05 1.36
CA ARG A 15 1.16 -9.36 0.05
C ARG A 15 1.74 -8.12 -0.62
N LEU A 16 1.02 -7.00 -0.61
CA LEU A 16 1.53 -5.73 -1.14
C LEU A 16 2.78 -5.26 -0.38
N LEU A 17 2.80 -5.38 0.95
CA LEU A 17 3.96 -5.04 1.78
C LEU A 17 5.18 -5.91 1.46
N ALA A 18 4.98 -7.20 1.22
CA ALA A 18 6.06 -8.09 0.80
C ALA A 18 6.63 -7.70 -0.57
N VAL A 19 5.76 -7.32 -1.52
CA VAL A 19 6.15 -6.93 -2.87
C VAL A 19 6.87 -5.58 -2.89
N ALA A 20 6.41 -4.61 -2.10
CA ALA A 20 7.00 -3.27 -2.00
C ALA A 20 8.43 -3.27 -1.45
N GLN A 21 8.80 -4.29 -0.69
CA GLN A 21 10.16 -4.49 -0.17
C GLN A 21 11.11 -5.14 -1.18
N GLY A 22 10.61 -5.57 -2.34
CA GLY A 22 11.44 -6.06 -3.44
C GLY A 22 12.07 -4.92 -4.27
N GLU A 23 12.77 -5.29 -5.33
CA GLU A 23 13.56 -4.34 -6.16
C GLU A 23 13.04 -4.22 -7.60
N SER A 24 11.85 -4.77 -7.89
CA SER A 24 11.29 -4.77 -9.25
C SER A 24 10.58 -3.45 -9.60
N GLY A 25 10.26 -3.24 -10.88
CA GLY A 25 9.37 -2.15 -11.30
C GLY A 25 8.00 -2.23 -10.62
N GLN A 26 7.45 -3.44 -10.48
CA GLN A 26 6.19 -3.66 -9.75
C GLN A 26 6.33 -3.33 -8.26
N SER A 27 7.48 -3.61 -7.65
CA SER A 27 7.78 -3.25 -6.25
C SER A 27 7.71 -1.74 -6.04
N ARG A 28 8.29 -0.96 -6.96
CA ARG A 28 8.18 0.51 -6.92
C ARG A 28 6.73 0.98 -7.02
N HIS A 29 5.98 0.43 -7.96
CA HIS A 29 4.57 0.77 -8.16
C HIS A 29 3.68 0.47 -6.94
N VAL A 30 3.91 -0.66 -6.28
CA VAL A 30 3.22 -1.00 -5.04
C VAL A 30 3.68 -0.10 -3.89
N ALA A 31 4.98 0.21 -3.79
CA ALA A 31 5.50 1.15 -2.81
C ALA A 31 4.88 2.55 -2.96
N ASP A 32 4.72 3.04 -4.19
CA ASP A 32 4.10 4.33 -4.48
C ASP A 32 2.64 4.38 -3.99
N LEU A 33 1.86 3.31 -4.18
CA LEU A 33 0.50 3.19 -3.63
C LEU A 33 0.49 3.25 -2.11
N LEU A 34 1.31 2.41 -1.47
CA LEU A 34 1.35 2.31 -0.01
C LEU A 34 1.78 3.64 0.61
N LEU A 35 2.87 4.23 0.13
CA LEU A 35 3.38 5.49 0.66
C LEU A 35 2.43 6.67 0.41
N ALA A 36 1.68 6.67 -0.71
CA ALA A 36 0.62 7.65 -0.96
C ALA A 36 -0.53 7.52 0.04
N TRP A 37 -0.90 6.30 0.44
CA TRP A 37 -1.88 6.10 1.52
C TRP A 37 -1.34 6.59 2.88
N HIS A 38 -0.06 6.31 3.19
CA HIS A 38 0.55 6.74 4.46
C HIS A 38 0.61 8.25 4.59
N ASN A 39 1.11 8.96 3.58
CA ASN A 39 1.16 10.42 3.55
C ASN A 39 1.37 10.94 2.12
N ALA A 40 0.30 11.22 1.38
CA ALA A 40 0.39 11.75 0.02
C ALA A 40 1.08 13.12 -0.08
N GLY A 41 1.04 13.94 0.98
CA GLY A 41 1.68 15.27 0.99
C GLY A 41 3.20 15.21 1.00
N GLU A 42 3.76 14.18 1.65
CA GLU A 42 5.21 13.95 1.74
C GLU A 42 5.72 12.98 0.66
N ASN A 43 4.95 11.91 0.39
CA ASN A 43 5.40 10.81 -0.45
C ASN A 43 4.97 10.89 -1.92
N GLY A 44 4.13 11.88 -2.25
CA GLY A 44 3.42 11.99 -3.52
C GLY A 44 2.10 11.22 -3.54
N GLY A 45 1.18 11.63 -4.43
CA GLY A 45 -0.07 10.91 -4.67
C GLY A 45 0.13 9.62 -5.48
N PHE A 46 -0.95 8.86 -5.66
CA PHE A 46 -0.95 7.64 -6.49
C PHE A 46 -1.47 7.93 -7.91
N ASP A 47 -0.69 7.53 -8.93
CA ASP A 47 -1.10 7.60 -10.33
C ASP A 47 -1.82 6.31 -10.73
N PHE A 48 -3.09 6.39 -11.14
CA PHE A 48 -3.88 5.23 -11.54
C PHE A 48 -3.35 4.51 -12.79
N THR A 49 -2.54 5.17 -13.62
CA THR A 49 -1.87 4.50 -14.76
C THR A 49 -0.83 3.47 -14.31
N THR A 50 -0.41 3.52 -13.04
CA THR A 50 0.41 2.49 -12.38
C THR A 50 -0.19 1.09 -12.53
N PHE A 51 -1.52 0.96 -12.57
CA PHE A 51 -2.17 -0.34 -12.74
C PHE A 51 -1.89 -1.02 -14.08
N TRP A 52 -1.41 -0.31 -15.10
CA TRP A 52 -1.00 -0.91 -16.37
C TRP A 52 0.32 -1.67 -16.28
N ALA A 53 1.10 -1.40 -15.24
CA ALA A 53 2.42 -1.99 -15.01
C ALA A 53 2.41 -3.08 -13.92
N LEU A 54 1.24 -3.38 -13.34
CA LEU A 54 1.05 -4.42 -12.33
C LEU A 54 0.39 -5.65 -12.95
N ASP A 55 0.75 -6.83 -12.44
CA ASP A 55 0.00 -8.05 -12.73
C ASP A 55 -1.40 -8.03 -12.10
N ASP A 56 -2.29 -8.88 -12.62
CA ASP A 56 -3.71 -8.92 -12.23
C ASP A 56 -3.90 -9.19 -10.73
N ALA A 57 -2.99 -9.93 -10.09
CA ALA A 57 -3.08 -10.24 -8.67
C ALA A 57 -2.76 -9.00 -7.82
N LEU A 58 -1.73 -8.25 -8.18
CA LEU A 58 -1.38 -7.00 -7.51
C LEU A 58 -2.41 -5.90 -7.75
N VAL A 59 -3.02 -5.85 -8.94
CA VAL A 59 -4.17 -4.97 -9.21
C VAL A 59 -5.33 -5.32 -8.27
N ALA A 60 -5.69 -6.60 -8.15
CA ALA A 60 -6.79 -7.03 -7.28
C ALA A 60 -6.55 -6.69 -5.81
N ASP A 61 -5.33 -6.94 -5.30
CA ASP A 61 -4.96 -6.62 -3.92
C ASP A 61 -4.98 -5.10 -3.68
N SER A 62 -4.49 -4.31 -4.63
CA SER A 62 -4.48 -2.85 -4.56
C SER A 62 -5.90 -2.27 -4.50
N LEU A 63 -6.80 -2.75 -5.37
CA LEU A 63 -8.19 -2.29 -5.40
C LEU A 63 -8.96 -2.71 -4.14
N ARG A 64 -8.64 -3.87 -3.55
CA ARG A 64 -9.19 -4.28 -2.27
C ARG A 64 -8.79 -3.32 -1.16
N LEU A 65 -7.50 -3.01 -1.07
CA LEU A 65 -6.97 -2.06 -0.10
C LEU A 65 -7.61 -0.67 -0.27
N ILE A 66 -7.66 -0.14 -1.50
CA ILE A 66 -8.30 1.15 -1.81
C ILE A 66 -9.78 1.17 -1.40
N THR A 67 -10.52 0.09 -1.70
CA THR A 67 -11.92 -0.02 -1.31
C THR A 67 -12.09 0.05 0.21
N TRP A 68 -11.21 -0.62 0.96
CA TRP A 68 -11.23 -0.58 2.42
C TRP A 68 -10.84 0.80 2.97
N ILE A 69 -9.78 1.44 2.43
CA ILE A 69 -9.35 2.79 2.79
C ILE A 69 -10.47 3.80 2.57
N SER A 70 -11.23 3.69 1.46
CA SER A 70 -12.33 4.61 1.15
C SER A 70 -13.44 4.62 2.22
N ARG A 71 -13.50 3.58 3.06
CA ARG A 71 -14.50 3.38 4.12
C ARG A 71 -13.91 3.50 5.53
N SER A 72 -12.59 3.59 5.65
CA SER A 72 -11.86 3.46 6.91
C SER A 72 -10.80 4.55 7.01
N GLN A 73 -11.00 5.50 7.92
CA GLN A 73 -10.05 6.59 8.21
C GLN A 73 -8.99 6.09 9.18
N VAL A 74 -8.13 5.17 8.73
CA VAL A 74 -7.11 4.52 9.55
C VAL A 74 -5.77 4.58 8.81
N TYR A 75 -4.73 5.01 9.51
CA TYR A 75 -3.35 5.00 9.00
C TYR A 75 -2.67 3.65 9.22
N PRO A 76 -1.68 3.28 8.39
CA PRO A 76 -0.92 2.03 8.55
C PRO A 76 -0.26 1.85 9.93
N ASP A 77 0.16 2.95 10.57
CA ASP A 77 0.74 2.95 11.92
C ASP A 77 -0.25 2.43 12.97
N GLU A 78 -1.53 2.80 12.85
CA GLU A 78 -2.61 2.35 13.74
C GLU A 78 -2.91 0.85 13.57
N LEU A 79 -2.48 0.26 12.45
CA LEU A 79 -2.60 -1.17 12.16
C LEU A 79 -1.36 -1.98 12.58
N GLY A 80 -0.32 -1.32 13.09
CA GLY A 80 0.93 -1.94 13.52
C GLY A 80 1.98 -2.15 12.42
N TYR A 81 1.83 -1.49 11.26
CA TYR A 81 2.76 -1.63 10.13
C TYR A 81 3.76 -0.47 10.00
N GLY A 82 3.90 0.39 11.02
CA GLY A 82 4.75 1.59 10.96
C GLY A 82 6.21 1.30 10.59
N ASP A 83 6.84 0.31 11.23
CA ASP A 83 8.22 -0.09 10.93
C ASP A 83 8.37 -0.62 9.49
N THR A 84 7.37 -1.36 8.99
CA THR A 84 7.36 -1.86 7.61
C THR A 84 7.23 -0.72 6.60
N PHE A 85 6.36 0.26 6.86
CA PHE A 85 6.24 1.45 6.03
C PHE A 85 7.50 2.31 6.07
N GLN A 86 8.14 2.44 7.23
CA GLN A 86 9.43 3.13 7.33
C GLN A 86 10.51 2.42 6.50
N ALA A 87 10.55 1.09 6.48
CA ALA A 87 11.47 0.33 5.65
C ALA A 87 11.22 0.57 4.14
N ILE A 88 9.96 0.54 3.71
CA ILE A 88 9.57 0.83 2.31
C ILE A 88 9.93 2.28 1.94
N TRP A 89 9.69 3.24 2.84
CA TRP A 89 10.06 4.63 2.63
C TRP A 89 11.57 4.78 2.43
N ARG A 90 12.38 4.15 3.28
CA ARG A 90 13.85 4.17 3.14
C ARG A 90 14.34 3.55 1.84
N ALA A 91 13.65 2.53 1.33
CA ALA A 91 14.02 1.89 0.08
C ALA A 91 13.75 2.77 -1.15
N TRP A 92 12.70 3.61 -1.12
CA TRP A 92 12.19 4.28 -2.32
C TRP A 92 12.16 5.82 -2.27
N ARG A 93 12.42 6.44 -1.11
CA ARG A 93 12.32 7.90 -0.89
C ARG A 93 13.51 8.53 -0.16
N ALA A 94 14.40 7.74 0.44
CA ALA A 94 15.66 8.25 1.00
C ALA A 94 16.67 8.59 -0.11
#